data_AF-A0A4Q9MJW1-F1
#
_entry.id   AF-A0A4Q9MJW1-F1
#
_cell.length_a   1.000
_cell.length_b   1.000
_cell.length_c   1.000
_cell.angle_alpha   90.00
_cell.angle_beta   90.00
_cell.angle_gamma   90.00
#
_symmetry.space_group_name_H-M   'P 1'
#
loop_
_entity.id
_entity.type
_entity.pdbx_description
1 polymer ?
#
loop_
_entity_poly.entity_id
_entity_poly.type
_entity_poly.pdbx_seq_one_letter_code
_entity_poly.pdbx_strand_id
1 'polypeptide(L)'
;MSDQVFVVNVPKLAAYYDSGRQCLSQTVLSWSTFLELHGSNTKVSAAPPGMSILLCHALVKIQNDRDLPLILPFPQDGTRTLGDMVAFAACILEFPVAYVPSGDGSDPFLAGIPLDVYECVLVQPVLGLPEHIMLKFSCPQTITAEVSELRPDVLGERLRARFAERLERAGFRGTLLLRHTVETMDRVAL
;
A
#
# COMPACT_ATOMS: atom_id res chain seq x y z
N MET A 1 -7.03 19.67 -7.70
CA MET A 1 -6.72 18.45 -6.94
C MET A 1 -7.41 17.30 -7.63
N SER A 2 -6.76 16.16 -7.82
CA SER A 2 -7.39 14.98 -8.39
C SER A 2 -8.14 14.25 -7.29
N ASP A 3 -9.43 13.97 -7.48
CA ASP A 3 -10.16 13.09 -6.58
C ASP A 3 -9.69 11.65 -6.85
N GLN A 4 -9.29 10.94 -5.79
CA GLN A 4 -8.95 9.52 -5.87
C GLN A 4 -10.08 8.70 -5.25
N VAL A 5 -10.58 7.72 -6.00
CA VAL A 5 -11.67 6.84 -5.58
C VAL A 5 -11.13 5.43 -5.46
N PHE A 6 -11.34 4.82 -4.30
CA PHE A 6 -10.93 3.45 -4.00
C PHE A 6 -12.15 2.59 -3.67
N VAL A 7 -12.14 1.35 -4.17
CA VAL A 7 -13.10 0.33 -3.77
C VAL A 7 -12.46 -0.49 -2.66
N VAL A 8 -13.08 -0.48 -1.48
CA VAL A 8 -12.54 -1.12 -0.27
C VAL A 8 -13.42 -2.27 0.21
N ASN A 9 -12.77 -3.34 0.66
CA ASN A 9 -13.45 -4.44 1.33
C ASN A 9 -13.66 -4.06 2.81
N VAL A 10 -14.88 -3.69 3.18
CA VAL A 10 -15.22 -3.19 4.53
C VAL A 10 -14.87 -4.18 5.65
N PRO A 11 -15.24 -5.48 5.58
CA PRO A 11 -14.82 -6.46 6.59
C PRO A 11 -13.30 -6.51 6.78
N LYS A 12 -12.54 -6.42 5.69
CA LYS A 12 -11.08 -6.42 5.74
C LYS A 12 -10.51 -5.14 6.34
N LEU A 13 -11.09 -3.99 5.97
CA LEU A 13 -10.73 -2.70 6.56
C LEU A 13 -11.00 -2.68 8.07
N ALA A 14 -12.09 -3.32 8.53
CA ALA A 14 -12.37 -3.44 9.96
C ALA A 14 -11.29 -4.26 10.70
N ALA A 15 -10.73 -5.30 10.07
CA ALA A 15 -9.64 -6.10 10.63
C ALA A 15 -8.30 -5.33 10.75
N TYR A 16 -8.19 -4.15 10.15
CA TYR A 16 -7.00 -3.29 10.20
C TYR A 16 -6.93 -2.42 11.45
N TYR A 17 -8.00 -2.38 12.24
CA TYR A 17 -8.11 -1.56 13.43
C TYR A 17 -8.48 -2.41 14.64
N ASP A 18 -7.69 -2.30 15.71
CA ASP A 18 -8.03 -2.87 17.01
C ASP A 18 -8.86 -1.84 17.79
N SER A 19 -10.18 -2.06 17.84
CA SER A 19 -11.10 -1.15 18.54
C SER A 19 -10.88 -1.13 20.06
N GLY A 20 -10.36 -2.20 20.65
CA GLY A 20 -10.08 -2.28 22.08
C GLY A 20 -8.86 -1.46 22.48
N ARG A 21 -7.84 -1.43 21.61
CA ARG A 21 -6.60 -0.68 21.83
C ARG A 21 -6.55 0.69 21.14
N GLN A 22 -7.55 0.99 20.31
CA GLN A 22 -7.62 2.18 19.48
C GLN A 22 -6.38 2.39 18.61
N CYS A 23 -5.85 1.31 18.05
CA CYS A 23 -4.60 1.33 17.29
C CYS A 23 -4.70 0.47 16.02
N LEU A 24 -3.67 0.58 15.18
CA LEU A 24 -3.51 -0.29 14.02
C LEU A 24 -3.34 -1.74 14.46
N SER A 25 -3.96 -2.66 13.73
CA SER A 25 -3.78 -4.08 14.01
C SER A 25 -2.38 -4.55 13.58
N GLN A 26 -1.87 -5.58 14.26
CA GLN A 26 -0.59 -6.19 13.90
C GLN A 26 -0.59 -6.73 12.46
N THR A 27 -1.76 -7.08 11.92
CA THR A 27 -1.91 -7.54 10.54
C THR A 27 -1.50 -6.47 9.53
N VAL A 28 -1.86 -5.20 9.76
CA VAL A 28 -1.42 -4.10 8.89
C VAL A 28 0.06 -3.80 9.09
N LEU A 29 0.46 -3.69 10.35
CA LEU A 29 1.83 -3.30 10.73
C LEU A 29 2.88 -4.33 10.30
N SER A 30 2.50 -5.60 10.21
CA SER A 30 3.38 -6.65 9.68
C SER A 30 3.35 -6.75 8.15
N TRP A 31 2.32 -6.19 7.49
CA TRP A 31 2.16 -6.27 6.04
C TRP A 31 2.90 -5.14 5.32
N SER A 32 2.65 -3.90 5.73
CA SER A 32 3.18 -2.70 5.08
C SER A 32 4.41 -2.16 5.81
N THR A 33 5.49 -1.90 5.06
CA THR A 33 6.64 -1.12 5.52
C THR A 33 6.43 0.34 5.15
N PHE A 34 6.61 1.24 6.10
CA PHE A 34 6.48 2.68 5.89
C PHE A 34 7.86 3.28 5.68
N LEU A 35 8.01 4.04 4.60
CA LEU A 35 9.26 4.70 4.22
C LEU A 35 9.04 6.20 4.28
N GLU A 36 9.63 6.85 5.28
CA GLU A 36 9.65 8.30 5.36
C GLU A 36 10.51 8.87 4.22
N LEU A 37 9.96 9.84 3.50
CA LEU A 37 10.58 10.50 2.36
C LEU A 37 11.08 11.90 2.70
N HIS A 38 12.38 12.11 2.51
CA HIS A 38 13.02 13.42 2.55
C HIS A 38 13.80 13.65 1.25
N GLY A 39 13.11 14.15 0.21
CA GLY A 39 13.68 14.30 -1.13
C GLY A 39 14.08 12.94 -1.73
N SER A 40 15.37 12.77 -2.03
CA SER A 40 15.92 11.51 -2.53
C SER A 40 16.26 10.48 -1.44
N ASN A 41 16.18 10.88 -0.16
CA ASN A 41 16.49 9.98 0.95
C ASN A 41 15.23 9.28 1.46
N THR A 42 15.36 7.99 1.74
CA THR A 42 14.32 7.17 2.33
C THR A 42 14.81 6.53 3.61
N LYS A 43 13.92 6.46 4.61
CA LYS A 43 14.20 5.76 5.85
C LYS A 43 12.99 4.95 6.30
N VAL A 44 13.23 3.75 6.80
CA VAL A 44 12.17 2.96 7.45
C VAL A 44 11.64 3.71 8.67
N SER A 45 10.33 3.90 8.74
CA SER A 45 9.66 4.60 9.82
C SER A 45 8.56 3.73 10.44
N ALA A 46 8.08 4.15 11.62
CA ALA A 46 6.82 3.65 12.13
C ALA A 46 5.65 4.11 11.23
N ALA A 47 4.51 3.44 11.37
CA ALA A 47 3.27 3.89 10.75
C ALA A 47 2.93 5.32 11.20
N PRO A 48 2.48 6.20 10.30
CA PRO A 48 2.10 7.56 10.66
C PRO A 48 1.01 7.57 11.74
N PRO A 49 1.15 8.38 12.81
CA PRO A 49 0.24 8.35 13.94
C PRO A 49 -1.20 8.76 13.57
N GLY A 50 -1.38 9.58 12.52
CA GLY A 50 -2.70 9.96 12.03
C GLY A 50 -3.44 8.83 11.31
N MET A 51 -2.76 7.74 10.95
CA MET A 51 -3.36 6.63 10.21
C MET A 51 -4.40 5.85 11.04
N SER A 52 -4.16 5.66 12.33
CA SER A 52 -5.15 5.01 13.22
C SER A 52 -6.42 5.86 13.37
N ILE A 53 -6.27 7.19 13.42
CA ILE A 53 -7.39 8.14 13.47
C ILE A 53 -8.19 8.07 12.17
N LEU A 54 -7.52 8.03 11.01
CA LEU A 54 -8.18 7.89 9.71
C LEU A 54 -8.97 6.58 9.61
N LEU A 55 -8.38 5.46 10.02
CA LEU A 55 -9.06 4.16 10.04
C LEU A 55 -10.27 4.16 10.97
N CYS A 56 -10.12 4.67 12.20
CA CYS A 56 -11.22 4.80 13.14
C CYS A 56 -12.37 5.64 12.56
N HIS A 57 -12.05 6.82 12.03
CA HIS A 57 -13.03 7.72 11.43
C HIS A 57 -13.73 7.09 10.22
N ALA A 58 -13.00 6.40 9.35
CA ALA A 58 -13.59 5.69 8.22
C ALA A 58 -14.55 4.59 8.68
N LEU A 59 -14.16 3.78 9.68
CA LEU A 59 -14.99 2.70 10.21
C LEU A 59 -16.25 3.23 10.91
N VAL A 60 -16.12 4.30 11.71
CA VAL A 60 -17.27 4.95 12.36
C VAL A 60 -18.25 5.49 11.32
N LYS A 61 -17.75 6.14 10.27
CA LYS A 61 -18.62 6.62 9.18
C LYS A 61 -19.28 5.48 8.43
N ILE A 62 -18.58 4.40 8.12
CA ILE A 62 -19.17 3.21 7.46
C ILE A 62 -20.27 2.57 8.32
N GLN A 63 -20.13 2.59 9.65
CA GLN A 63 -21.14 2.04 10.56
C GLN A 63 -22.38 2.94 10.69
N ASN A 64 -22.18 4.26 10.70
CA ASN A 64 -23.24 5.24 10.95
C ASN A 64 -23.94 5.70 9.67
N ASP A 65 -23.26 5.69 8.54
CA ASP A 65 -23.69 6.27 7.28
C ASP A 65 -23.85 5.17 6.23
N ARG A 66 -25.07 5.01 5.69
CA ARG A 66 -25.33 4.05 4.59
C ARG A 66 -25.09 4.65 3.22
N ASP A 67 -24.83 5.96 3.14
CA ASP A 67 -24.62 6.65 1.88
C ASP A 67 -23.17 6.46 1.42
N LEU A 68 -23.02 5.58 0.43
CA LEU A 68 -21.78 5.38 -0.32
C LEU A 68 -21.74 6.37 -1.50
N PRO A 69 -20.56 6.93 -1.87
CA PRO A 69 -19.22 6.62 -1.36
C PRO A 69 -18.84 7.40 -0.09
N LEU A 70 -18.00 6.78 0.74
CA LEU A 70 -17.37 7.46 1.87
C LEU A 70 -16.35 8.50 1.38
N ILE A 71 -16.63 9.78 1.63
CA ILE A 71 -15.70 10.87 1.36
C ILE A 71 -14.84 11.13 2.60
N LEU A 72 -13.54 10.91 2.45
CA LEU A 72 -12.52 11.27 3.43
C LEU A 72 -11.83 12.55 2.93
N PRO A 73 -12.29 13.74 3.37
CA PRO A 73 -11.70 14.98 2.89
C PRO A 73 -10.26 15.07 3.35
N PHE A 74 -9.44 15.66 2.48
CA PHE A 74 -8.09 16.08 2.85
C PHE A 74 -8.20 17.02 4.06
N PRO A 75 -7.37 16.86 5.10
CA PRO A 75 -7.48 17.68 6.30
C PRO A 75 -7.16 19.13 5.96
N GLN A 76 -8.15 20.02 6.08
CA GLN A 76 -7.93 21.46 5.94
C GLN A 76 -7.40 22.09 7.25
N ASP A 77 -7.50 21.35 8.36
CA ASP A 77 -7.26 21.88 9.71
C ASP A 77 -5.82 21.64 10.22
N GLY A 78 -4.91 21.16 9.37
CA GLY A 78 -3.50 20.89 9.72
C GLY A 78 -3.27 19.73 10.69
N THR A 79 -4.33 19.02 11.12
CA THR A 79 -4.26 17.92 12.09
C THR A 79 -3.84 16.57 11.50
N ARG A 80 -3.86 16.41 10.17
CA ARG A 80 -3.36 15.21 9.48
C ARG A 80 -2.56 15.64 8.25
N THR A 81 -1.54 14.85 7.95
CA THR A 81 -0.54 15.14 6.94
C THR A 81 -0.86 14.41 5.63
N LEU A 82 -0.24 14.85 4.52
CA LEU A 82 -0.26 14.07 3.27
C LEU A 82 0.28 12.65 3.51
N GLY A 83 1.31 12.52 4.35
CA GLY A 83 1.87 11.24 4.77
C GLY A 83 0.84 10.28 5.38
N ASP A 84 -0.06 10.78 6.24
CA ASP A 84 -1.13 9.95 6.82
C ASP A 84 -2.09 9.42 5.76
N MET A 85 -2.45 10.27 4.78
CA MET A 85 -3.36 9.89 3.69
C MET A 85 -2.73 8.90 2.72
N VAL A 86 -1.45 9.10 2.35
CA VAL A 86 -0.72 8.19 1.47
C VAL A 86 -0.50 6.84 2.16
N ALA A 87 -0.09 6.83 3.42
CA ALA A 87 0.04 5.60 4.21
C ALA A 87 -1.29 4.85 4.32
N PHE A 88 -2.38 5.58 4.60
CA PHE A 88 -3.72 5.01 4.64
C PHE A 88 -4.12 4.39 3.30
N ALA A 89 -3.92 5.10 2.18
CA ALA A 89 -4.19 4.62 0.84
C ALA A 89 -3.40 3.33 0.52
N ALA A 90 -2.10 3.32 0.85
CA ALA A 90 -1.25 2.15 0.67
C ALA A 90 -1.78 0.94 1.45
N CYS A 91 -2.22 1.14 2.70
CA CYS A 91 -2.77 0.06 3.52
C CYS A 91 -4.09 -0.50 2.97
N ILE A 92 -5.04 0.36 2.55
CA ILE A 92 -6.33 -0.10 2.01
C ILE A 92 -6.17 -0.81 0.65
N LEU A 93 -5.16 -0.42 -0.13
CA LEU A 93 -4.77 -1.05 -1.39
C LEU A 93 -3.81 -2.24 -1.19
N GLU A 94 -3.41 -2.50 0.05
CA GLU A 94 -2.51 -3.59 0.43
C GLU A 94 -1.13 -3.53 -0.21
N PHE A 95 -0.60 -2.33 -0.42
CA PHE A 95 0.79 -2.17 -0.80
C PHE A 95 1.70 -2.65 0.33
N PRO A 96 2.73 -3.46 0.03
CA PRO A 96 3.71 -3.88 1.04
C PRO A 96 4.68 -2.75 1.40
N VAL A 97 4.73 -1.68 0.62
CA VAL A 97 5.58 -0.51 0.86
C VAL A 97 4.72 0.74 0.70
N ALA A 98 4.79 1.64 1.68
CA ALA A 98 4.10 2.92 1.70
C ALA A 98 5.13 4.04 1.81
N TYR A 99 5.21 4.88 0.79
CA TYR A 99 6.06 6.06 0.79
C TYR A 99 5.36 7.21 1.50
N VAL A 100 5.84 7.60 2.66
CA VAL A 100 5.24 8.61 3.53
C VAL A 100 5.96 9.95 3.30
N PRO A 101 5.39 10.89 2.54
CA PRO A 101 5.97 12.21 2.39
C PRO A 101 5.96 12.98 3.71
N SER A 102 7.12 13.53 4.10
CA SER A 102 7.24 14.43 5.26
C SER A 102 6.91 15.89 4.92
N GLY A 103 6.69 16.21 3.64
CA GLY A 103 6.36 17.56 3.12
C GLY A 103 5.07 17.60 2.32
N ASP A 104 4.84 18.71 1.62
CA ASP A 104 3.63 18.99 0.81
C ASP A 104 3.59 18.27 -0.55
N GLY A 105 4.59 17.42 -0.84
CA GLY A 105 4.65 16.64 -2.07
C GLY A 105 5.24 17.38 -3.27
N SER A 106 5.85 18.55 -3.05
CA SER A 106 6.40 19.39 -4.14
C SER A 106 7.79 18.97 -4.65
N ASP A 107 8.54 18.17 -3.89
CA ASP A 107 9.88 17.72 -4.26
C ASP A 107 9.86 16.48 -5.18
N PRO A 108 10.80 16.36 -6.14
CA PRO A 108 10.98 15.14 -6.91
C PRO A 108 11.51 14.03 -5.99
N PHE A 109 10.63 13.10 -5.60
CA PHE A 109 10.99 11.97 -4.76
C PHE A 109 11.74 10.91 -5.55
N LEU A 110 12.81 10.39 -4.96
CA LEU A 110 13.54 9.21 -5.44
C LEU A 110 14.12 9.36 -6.86
N ALA A 111 14.48 10.58 -7.26
CA ALA A 111 15.12 10.84 -8.54
C ALA A 111 16.52 10.19 -8.59
N GLY A 112 16.77 9.39 -9.61
CA GLY A 112 18.10 8.83 -9.88
C GLY A 112 18.54 7.70 -8.96
N ILE A 113 17.65 7.15 -8.14
CA ILE A 113 17.97 5.98 -7.30
C ILE A 113 17.47 4.68 -7.95
N PRO A 114 18.19 3.56 -7.80
CA PRO A 114 17.71 2.25 -8.25
C PRO A 114 16.58 1.76 -7.35
N LEU A 115 15.50 1.32 -8.00
CA LEU A 115 14.30 0.79 -7.38
C LEU A 115 14.10 -0.66 -7.81
N ASP A 116 13.82 -1.53 -6.86
CA ASP A 116 13.22 -2.83 -7.15
C ASP A 116 11.74 -2.61 -7.48
N VAL A 117 11.36 -2.86 -8.73
CA VAL A 117 9.98 -2.76 -9.22
C VAL A 117 9.38 -4.15 -9.28
N TYR A 118 8.18 -4.29 -8.72
CA TYR A 118 7.47 -5.56 -8.60
C TYR A 118 6.13 -5.48 -9.32
N GLU A 119 5.82 -6.50 -10.13
CA GLU A 119 4.51 -6.69 -10.73
C GLU A 119 3.94 -8.05 -10.32
N CYS A 120 2.77 -8.03 -9.69
CA CYS A 120 1.95 -9.20 -9.43
C CYS A 120 1.00 -9.40 -10.62
N VAL A 121 1.26 -10.42 -11.43
CA VAL A 121 0.60 -10.66 -12.71
C VAL A 121 -0.26 -11.92 -12.62
N LEU A 122 -1.56 -11.79 -12.88
CA LEU A 122 -2.47 -12.91 -13.04
C LEU A 122 -2.40 -13.42 -14.47
N VAL A 123 -2.13 -14.72 -14.62
CA VAL A 123 -2.04 -15.38 -15.92
C VAL A 123 -2.99 -16.57 -15.95
N GLN A 124 -3.83 -16.67 -17.00
CA GLN A 124 -4.75 -17.78 -17.18
C GLN A 124 -4.63 -18.37 -18.59
N PRO A 125 -3.60 -19.20 -18.85
CA PRO A 125 -3.28 -19.66 -20.20
C PRO A 125 -4.41 -20.46 -20.85
N VAL A 126 -5.14 -21.24 -20.05
CA VAL A 126 -6.21 -22.14 -20.53
C VAL A 126 -7.35 -21.38 -21.24
N LEU A 127 -7.60 -20.13 -20.84
CA LEU A 127 -8.64 -19.29 -21.46
C LEU A 127 -8.08 -18.36 -22.54
N GLY A 128 -6.77 -18.35 -22.78
CA GLY A 128 -6.12 -17.41 -23.71
C GLY A 128 -6.33 -15.94 -23.33
N LEU A 129 -6.63 -15.66 -22.06
CA LEU A 129 -6.85 -14.29 -21.58
C LEU A 129 -5.52 -13.53 -21.52
N PRO A 130 -5.53 -12.21 -21.79
CA PRO A 130 -4.35 -11.38 -21.60
C PRO A 130 -3.93 -11.41 -20.13
N GLU A 131 -2.63 -11.24 -19.91
CA GLU A 131 -2.09 -11.07 -18.57
C GLU A 131 -2.68 -9.81 -17.90
N HIS A 132 -2.96 -9.92 -16.61
CA HIS A 132 -3.51 -8.81 -15.83
C HIS A 132 -2.58 -8.44 -14.68
N ILE A 133 -2.06 -7.21 -14.68
CA ILE A 133 -1.27 -6.68 -13.57
C ILE A 133 -2.23 -6.29 -12.44
N MET A 134 -2.24 -7.09 -11.38
CA MET A 134 -3.09 -6.89 -10.20
C MET A 134 -2.51 -5.85 -9.25
N LEU A 135 -1.19 -5.82 -9.11
CA LEU A 135 -0.48 -4.89 -8.24
C LEU A 135 0.89 -4.57 -8.87
N LYS A 136 1.24 -3.29 -8.94
CA LYS A 136 2.56 -2.83 -9.33
C LYS A 136 3.06 -1.81 -8.32
N PHE A 137 4.26 -2.02 -7.78
CA PHE A 137 4.86 -1.14 -6.79
C PHE A 137 6.38 -1.16 -6.88
N SER A 138 7.04 -0.23 -6.21
CA SER A 138 8.50 -0.16 -6.15
C SER A 138 9.00 0.03 -4.73
N CYS A 139 10.26 -0.32 -4.49
CA CYS A 139 10.99 -0.07 -3.24
C CYS A 139 12.45 0.32 -3.57
N PRO A 140 13.09 1.27 -2.86
CA PRO A 140 14.50 1.56 -3.06
C PRO A 140 15.37 0.35 -2.68
N GLN A 141 16.36 0.03 -3.51
CA GLN A 141 17.27 -1.10 -3.23
C GLN A 141 18.07 -0.93 -1.94
N THR A 142 18.29 0.31 -1.52
CA THR A 142 18.95 0.61 -0.23
C THR A 142 18.15 0.08 0.95
N ILE A 143 16.81 0.11 0.87
CA ILE A 143 15.91 -0.36 1.92
C ILE A 143 15.82 -1.88 1.95
N THR A 144 15.92 -2.57 0.81
CA THR A 144 15.88 -4.04 0.78
C THR A 144 17.09 -4.68 1.48
N ALA A 145 18.18 -3.94 1.65
CA ALA A 145 19.31 -4.32 2.49
C ALA A 145 19.03 -4.18 4.00
N GLU A 146 18.19 -3.22 4.40
CA GLU A 146 17.83 -2.95 5.80
C GLU A 146 16.64 -3.82 6.26
N VAL A 147 15.68 -4.06 5.38
CA VAL A 147 14.44 -4.79 5.65
C VAL A 147 14.42 -6.09 4.85
N SER A 148 14.77 -7.19 5.52
CA SER A 148 14.90 -8.51 4.92
C SER A 148 13.63 -8.98 4.21
N GLU A 149 12.46 -8.55 4.71
CA GLU A 149 11.14 -8.89 4.22
C GLU A 149 10.77 -8.22 2.89
N LEU A 150 11.55 -7.21 2.48
CA LEU A 150 11.40 -6.50 1.21
C LEU A 150 12.38 -7.02 0.14
N ARG A 151 13.26 -7.95 0.49
CA ARG A 151 14.12 -8.60 -0.51
C ARG A 151 13.29 -9.33 -1.56
N PRO A 152 13.70 -9.35 -2.84
CA PRO A 152 12.87 -9.88 -3.92
C PRO A 152 12.38 -11.32 -3.71
N ASP A 153 13.26 -12.20 -3.21
CA ASP A 153 12.97 -13.60 -2.91
C ASP A 153 11.93 -13.74 -1.80
N VAL A 154 12.11 -13.01 -0.69
CA VAL A 154 11.23 -13.07 0.47
C VAL A 154 9.88 -12.40 0.19
N LEU A 155 9.90 -11.19 -0.38
CA LEU A 155 8.71 -10.43 -0.70
C LEU A 155 7.84 -11.16 -1.72
N GLY A 156 8.46 -11.84 -2.68
CA GLY A 156 7.75 -12.64 -3.65
C GLY A 156 6.95 -13.79 -3.04
N GLU A 157 7.54 -14.54 -2.12
CA GLU A 157 6.83 -15.58 -1.38
C GLU A 157 5.71 -14.99 -0.50
N ARG A 158 5.96 -13.86 0.16
CA ARG A 158 4.95 -13.16 0.96
C ARG A 158 3.75 -12.73 0.11
N LEU A 159 3.98 -12.18 -1.07
CA LEU A 159 2.92 -11.78 -2.00
C LEU A 159 2.13 -12.99 -2.48
N ARG A 160 2.80 -14.08 -2.89
CA ARG A 160 2.15 -15.32 -3.30
C ARG A 160 1.24 -15.86 -2.20
N ALA A 161 1.76 -16.00 -0.99
CA ALA A 161 1.01 -16.48 0.17
C ALA A 161 -0.19 -15.56 0.49
N ARG A 162 0.01 -14.24 0.44
CA ARG A 162 -1.01 -13.23 0.76
C ARG A 162 -2.19 -13.22 -0.23
N PHE A 163 -1.94 -13.56 -1.49
CA PHE A 163 -2.99 -13.56 -2.53
C PHE A 163 -3.55 -14.96 -2.83
N ALA A 164 -2.83 -16.04 -2.49
CA ALA A 164 -3.25 -17.42 -2.77
C ALA A 164 -4.67 -17.74 -2.27
N GLU A 165 -4.95 -17.52 -0.98
CA GLU A 165 -6.28 -17.80 -0.39
C GLU A 165 -7.40 -17.04 -1.13
N ARG A 166 -7.14 -15.79 -1.53
CA ARG A 166 -8.14 -14.94 -2.19
C ARG A 166 -8.42 -15.39 -3.61
N LEU A 167 -7.37 -15.75 -4.34
CA LEU A 167 -7.49 -16.27 -5.71
C LEU A 167 -8.23 -17.61 -5.70
N GLU A 168 -7.93 -18.49 -4.74
CA GLU A 168 -8.63 -19.76 -4.55
C GLU A 168 -10.12 -19.53 -4.25
N ARG A 169 -10.43 -18.66 -3.27
CA ARG A 169 -11.83 -18.32 -2.92
C ARG A 169 -12.59 -17.65 -4.06
N ALA A 170 -11.90 -16.90 -4.92
CA ALA A 170 -12.48 -16.31 -6.13
C ALA A 170 -12.68 -17.34 -7.27
N GLY A 171 -12.25 -18.60 -7.09
CA GLY A 171 -12.32 -19.63 -8.11
C GLY A 171 -11.35 -19.40 -9.28
N PHE A 172 -10.30 -18.60 -9.07
CA PHE A 172 -9.31 -18.32 -10.09
C PHE A 172 -8.44 -19.57 -10.32
N ARG A 173 -8.43 -20.07 -11.56
CA ARG A 173 -7.69 -21.28 -11.96
C ARG A 173 -6.36 -20.99 -12.67
N GLY A 174 -5.97 -19.72 -12.72
CA GLY A 174 -4.69 -19.31 -13.29
C GLY A 174 -3.55 -19.37 -12.28
N THR A 175 -2.47 -18.66 -12.58
CA THR A 175 -1.29 -18.55 -11.73
C THR A 175 -0.98 -17.09 -11.46
N LEU A 176 -0.51 -16.81 -10.24
CA LEU A 176 0.07 -15.52 -9.88
C LEU A 176 1.58 -15.58 -10.16
N LEU A 177 2.02 -14.84 -11.17
CA LEU A 177 3.42 -14.61 -11.46
C LEU A 177 3.88 -13.33 -10.77
N LEU A 178 5.13 -13.34 -10.31
CA LEU A 178 5.80 -12.14 -9.82
C LEU A 178 6.91 -11.80 -10.80
N ARG A 179 6.88 -10.59 -11.33
CA ARG A 179 7.99 -10.02 -12.09
C ARG A 179 8.73 -9.03 -11.22
N HIS A 180 10.05 -9.08 -11.28
CA HIS A 180 10.96 -8.17 -10.59
C HIS A 180 11.90 -7.58 -11.63
N THR A 181 12.00 -6.27 -11.64
CA THR A 181 12.95 -5.50 -12.45
C THR A 181 13.63 -4.48 -11.56
N VAL A 182 14.82 -4.03 -11.98
CA VAL A 182 15.50 -2.89 -11.36
C VAL A 182 15.38 -1.72 -12.31
N GLU A 183 14.79 -0.63 -11.83
CA GLU A 183 14.55 0.57 -12.63
C GLU A 183 15.12 1.80 -11.92
N THR A 184 15.74 2.69 -12.68
CA THR A 184 16.14 4.01 -12.20
C THR A 184 15.30 5.03 -12.94
N MET A 185 14.52 5.81 -12.19
CA MET A 185 13.56 6.77 -12.75
C MET A 185 13.98 8.20 -12.41
N ASP A 186 13.65 9.13 -13.29
CA ASP A 186 13.86 10.56 -13.05
C ASP A 186 12.97 11.08 -11.90
N ARG A 187 11.84 10.41 -11.66
CA ARG A 187 10.90 10.68 -10.56
C ARG A 187 10.00 9.47 -10.31
N VAL A 188 9.57 9.29 -9.07
CA VAL A 188 8.54 8.31 -8.70
C VAL A 188 7.22 9.03 -8.47
N ALA A 189 6.13 8.51 -9.03
CA ALA A 189 4.78 9.00 -8.74
C ALA A 189 4.30 8.40 -7.40
N LEU A 190 3.80 9.26 -6.51
CA LEU A 190 3.18 8.89 -5.24
C LEU A 190 1.66 8.90 -5.34
#